data_AF-D6TFH0-F1
#
_entry.id   AF-D6TFH0-F1
#
_cell.length_a   1.000
_cell.length_b   1.000
_cell.length_c   1.000
_cell.angle_alpha   90.00
_cell.angle_beta   90.00
_cell.angle_gamma   90.00
#
_symmetry.space_group_name_H-M   'P 1'
#
loop_
_entity.id
_entity.type
_entity.pdbx_description
1 polymer ?
#
loop_
_entity_poly.entity_id
_entity_poly.type
_entity_poly.pdbx_seq_one_letter_code
_entity_poly.pdbx_strand_id
1 'polypeptide(L)'
;MKLMHNEKSCTLCNASLGWWNTQSCVKCGHTICNRHACKMRRPHSSVLFSYCPHCSPKTQATPHTQTVTPLEVEALHYSHA
;
A
#
# COMPACT_ATOMS: atom_id res chain seq x y z
N MET A 1 20.75 14.31 -32.89
CA MET A 1 20.45 12.97 -32.36
C MET A 1 19.02 13.02 -31.79
N LYS A 2 18.06 12.26 -32.36
CA LYS A 2 16.70 12.20 -31.83
C LYS A 2 16.74 11.34 -30.56
N LEU A 3 16.73 11.97 -29.39
CA LEU A 3 16.48 11.29 -28.13
C LEU A 3 15.10 10.65 -28.25
N MET A 4 15.05 9.35 -28.46
CA MET A 4 13.80 8.60 -28.42
C MET A 4 13.31 8.68 -26.97
N HIS A 5 12.44 9.65 -26.69
CA HIS A 5 11.70 9.69 -25.46
C HIS A 5 10.84 8.42 -25.43
N ASN A 6 11.35 7.40 -24.77
CA ASN A 6 10.54 6.29 -24.29
C ASN A 6 9.72 6.87 -23.13
N GLU A 7 8.69 7.63 -23.47
CA GLU A 7 7.76 8.27 -22.53
C GLU A 7 6.98 7.15 -21.83
N LYS A 8 7.53 6.64 -20.75
CA LYS A 8 6.82 5.68 -19.92
C LYS A 8 5.71 6.44 -19.20
N SER A 9 4.46 6.01 -19.37
CA SER A 9 3.34 6.56 -18.61
C SER A 9 3.07 5.71 -17.35
N CYS A 10 2.46 6.32 -16.34
CA CYS A 10 1.99 5.59 -15.18
C CYS A 10 0.80 4.72 -15.57
N THR A 11 0.86 3.41 -15.32
CA THR A 11 -0.25 2.49 -15.63
C THR A 11 -1.56 2.83 -14.91
N LEU A 12 -1.52 3.59 -13.81
CA LEU A 12 -2.70 3.89 -12.98
C LEU A 12 -3.39 5.22 -13.33
N CYS A 13 -2.62 6.25 -13.66
CA CYS A 13 -3.18 7.58 -13.96
C CYS A 13 -2.79 8.12 -15.33
N ASN A 14 -2.11 7.29 -16.13
CA ASN A 14 -1.59 7.60 -17.46
C ASN A 14 -0.76 8.90 -17.57
N ALA A 15 -0.23 9.39 -16.44
CA ALA A 15 0.63 10.56 -16.44
C ALA A 15 1.99 10.21 -17.04
N SER A 16 2.51 11.09 -17.91
CA SER A 16 3.85 10.95 -18.48
C SER A 16 4.91 10.97 -17.38
N LEU A 17 5.82 9.99 -17.38
CA LEU A 17 6.88 9.88 -16.40
C LEU A 17 8.22 10.21 -17.04
N GLY A 18 8.90 11.19 -16.46
CA GLY A 18 10.32 11.38 -16.67
C GLY A 18 11.16 10.33 -15.93
N TRP A 19 12.44 10.24 -16.27
CA TRP A 19 13.38 9.30 -15.63
C TRP A 19 13.42 9.39 -14.09
N TRP A 20 13.23 10.59 -13.54
CA TRP A 20 13.31 10.89 -12.10
C TRP A 20 12.05 10.50 -11.31
N ASN A 21 10.91 10.37 -12.00
CA ASN A 21 9.61 10.09 -11.38
C ASN A 21 9.04 8.71 -11.77
N THR A 22 9.84 7.91 -12.47
CA THR A 22 9.49 6.55 -12.86
C THR A 22 9.85 5.57 -11.76
N GLN A 23 8.87 4.78 -11.31
CA GLN A 23 9.05 3.68 -10.38
C GLN A 23 8.52 2.40 -11.02
N SER A 24 9.16 1.27 -10.75
CA SER A 24 8.68 -0.04 -11.19
C SER A 24 8.21 -0.85 -10.00
N CYS A 25 7.01 -1.43 -10.10
CA CYS A 25 6.53 -2.36 -9.08
C CYS A 25 7.41 -3.62 -9.08
N VAL A 26 8.02 -3.96 -7.94
CA VAL A 26 8.88 -5.15 -7.84
C VAL A 26 8.11 -6.47 -8.00
N LYS A 27 6.78 -6.46 -7.79
CA LYS A 27 5.95 -7.67 -7.87
C LYS A 27 5.38 -7.93 -9.28
N CYS A 28 4.86 -6.89 -9.95
CA CYS A 28 4.19 -7.03 -11.25
C CYS A 28 4.92 -6.32 -12.41
N GLY A 29 6.01 -5.60 -12.15
CA GLY A 29 6.79 -4.91 -13.18
C GLY A 29 6.13 -3.64 -13.75
N HIS A 30 4.89 -3.31 -13.38
CA HIS A 30 4.21 -2.12 -13.89
C HIS A 30 4.95 -0.83 -13.55
N THR A 31 4.92 0.09 -14.50
CA THR A 31 5.50 1.42 -14.39
C THR A 31 4.50 2.35 -13.69
N ILE A 32 4.89 2.92 -12.56
CA ILE A 32 4.05 3.75 -11.72
C ILE A 32 4.75 5.07 -11.37
N CYS A 33 3.98 6.12 -11.11
CA CYS A 33 4.53 7.39 -10.64
C CYS A 33 4.82 7.34 -9.15
N ASN A 34 5.65 8.27 -8.65
CA ASN A 34 5.95 8.40 -7.22
C ASN A 34 4.68 8.52 -6.33
N ARG A 35 3.58 9.10 -6.84
CA ARG A 35 2.30 9.18 -6.12
C ARG A 35 1.66 7.81 -5.87
N HIS A 36 1.80 6.89 -6.81
CA HIS A 36 1.23 5.55 -6.71
C HIS A 36 2.26 4.49 -6.27
N ALA A 37 3.52 4.88 -6.09
CA ALA A 37 4.57 4.01 -5.60
C ALA A 37 4.51 3.90 -4.08
N CYS A 38 4.09 2.74 -3.59
CA CYS A 38 4.23 2.38 -2.18
C CYS A 38 5.67 1.92 -1.91
N LYS A 39 6.49 2.79 -1.31
CA LYS A 39 7.86 2.44 -0.89
C LYS A 39 7.81 1.70 0.44
N MET A 40 8.37 0.49 0.47
CA MET A 40 8.54 -0.28 1.71
C MET A 40 9.98 -0.70 1.89
N ARG A 41 10.43 -0.67 3.15
CA ARG A 41 11.69 -1.28 3.57
C ARG A 41 11.40 -2.71 4.00
N ARG A 42 12.27 -3.65 3.60
CA ARG A 42 12.26 -4.97 4.21
C ARG A 42 12.91 -4.90 5.60
N PRO A 43 12.46 -5.71 6.56
CA PRO A 43 13.18 -5.86 7.81
C PRO A 43 14.61 -6.32 7.47
N HIS A 44 15.61 -5.66 8.05
CA HIS A 44 17.04 -5.89 7.81
C HIS A 44 17.63 -5.43 6.45
N SER A 45 16.92 -4.61 5.67
CA SER A 45 17.49 -4.01 4.45
C SER A 45 17.35 -2.49 4.43
N SER A 46 18.42 -1.81 3.99
CA SER A 46 18.42 -0.38 3.72
C SER A 46 17.77 -0.03 2.36
N VAL A 47 17.52 -1.03 1.51
CA VAL A 47 16.97 -0.83 0.17
C VAL A 47 15.46 -0.63 0.23
N LEU A 48 14.99 0.43 -0.43
CA LEU A 48 13.58 0.72 -0.61
C LEU A 48 13.05 0.01 -1.85
N PHE A 49 11.98 -0.76 -1.67
CA PHE A 49 11.28 -1.42 -2.77
C PHE A 49 9.98 -0.66 -3.09
N SER A 50 9.74 -0.44 -4.38
CA SER A 50 8.51 0.19 -4.87
C SER A 50 7.49 -0.88 -5.24
N TYR A 51 6.27 -0.74 -4.72
CA TYR A 51 5.12 -1.58 -5.04
C TYR A 51 3.98 -0.71 -5.59
N CYS A 52 3.16 -1.25 -6.49
CA CYS A 52 1.91 -0.60 -6.87
C CYS A 52 0.83 -0.80 -5.79
N PRO A 53 -0.25 -0.01 -5.76
CA PRO A 53 -1.29 -0.09 -4.74
C PRO A 53 -1.96 -1.46 -4.66
N HIS A 54 -2.09 -2.15 -5.81
CA HIS A 54 -2.66 -3.50 -5.90
C HIS A 54 -1.72 -4.57 -5.33
N CYS A 55 -0.39 -4.37 -5.44
CA CYS A 55 0.60 -5.33 -4.97
C CYS A 55 1.11 -5.02 -3.56
N SER A 56 0.75 -3.85 -3.02
CA SER A 56 1.19 -3.41 -1.70
C SER A 56 0.49 -4.27 -0.63
N PRO A 57 1.25 -4.95 0.25
CA PRO A 57 0.70 -5.69 1.38
C PRO A 57 0.04 -4.78 2.43
N LYS A 58 0.28 -3.46 2.38
CA LYS A 58 -0.40 -2.50 3.28
C LYS A 58 -1.91 -2.40 3.04
N THR A 59 -2.41 -2.78 1.86
CA THR A 59 -3.85 -2.75 1.56
C THR A 59 -4.61 -3.93 2.20
N GLN A 60 -3.91 -4.91 2.81
CA GLN A 60 -4.52 -6.07 3.48
C GLN A 60 -4.50 -6.02 5.01
N ALA A 61 -4.01 -4.93 5.62
CA ALA A 61 -4.18 -4.73 7.05
C ALA A 61 -5.46 -3.91 7.29
N THR A 62 -6.49 -4.60 7.80
CA THR A 62 -7.79 -4.14 8.31
C THR A 62 -8.99 -4.09 7.34
N PRO A 63 -9.89 -5.08 7.40
CA PRO A 63 -11.16 -4.89 8.04
C PRO A 63 -10.92 -4.98 9.56
N HIS A 64 -11.17 -3.89 10.28
CA HIS A 64 -11.56 -4.01 11.68
C HIS A 64 -12.86 -4.82 11.67
N THR A 65 -12.76 -6.14 11.64
CA THR A 65 -13.79 -6.98 12.24
C THR A 65 -13.78 -6.54 13.70
N GLN A 66 -14.75 -5.71 14.07
CA GLN A 66 -15.10 -5.55 15.47
C GLN A 66 -15.58 -6.92 15.93
N THR A 67 -14.64 -7.78 16.33
CA THR A 67 -14.93 -8.93 17.18
C THR A 67 -15.31 -8.34 18.52
N VAL A 68 -16.57 -7.95 18.64
CA VAL A 68 -17.21 -7.76 19.94
C VAL A 68 -17.22 -9.15 20.55
N THR A 69 -16.27 -9.40 21.46
CA THR A 69 -16.20 -10.63 22.25
C THR A 69 -17.51 -10.80 23.02
N PRO A 70 -18.23 -11.93 22.90
CA PRO A 70 -19.34 -12.24 23.79
C PRO A 70 -18.78 -12.98 25.01
N LEU A 71 -18.46 -12.26 26.09
CA LEU A 71 -18.15 -12.71 27.46
C LEU A 71 -17.88 -11.39 28.23
N GLU A 72 -18.69 -10.90 29.17
CA GLU A 72 -19.28 -11.59 30.31
C GLU A 72 -20.75 -11.18 30.51
N VAL A 73 -21.60 -12.21 30.58
CA VAL A 73 -22.83 -12.19 31.37
C VAL A 73 -22.41 -12.31 32.84
N GLU A 74 -23.16 -11.66 33.74
CA GLU A 74 -23.16 -11.78 35.21
C GLU A 74 -22.12 -11.03 36.05
N ALA A 75 -22.49 -9.82 36.48
CA ALA A 75 -22.40 -9.28 37.85
C ALA A 75 -22.74 -7.78 37.73
N LEU A 76 -23.89 -7.26 38.17
CA LEU A 76 -24.29 -7.06 39.56
C LEU A 76 -25.78 -6.70 39.56
N HIS A 77 -26.66 -7.67 39.81
CA HIS A 77 -27.96 -7.39 40.42
C HIS A 77 -27.77 -7.39 41.94
N TYR A 78 -27.15 -6.34 42.50
CA TYR A 78 -27.30 -6.01 43.91
C TYR A 78 -26.96 -4.54 44.09
N SER A 79 -27.99 -3.69 44.13
CA SER A 79 -28.14 -2.54 45.02
C SER A 79 -29.45 -1.83 44.71
N HIS A 80 -30.09 -1.30 45.76
CA HIS A 80 -31.37 -0.58 45.83
C HIS A 80 -32.61 -1.50 45.97
N ALA A 81 -33.45 -1.36 46.98
CA ALA A 81 -33.44 -0.69 48.29
C ALA A 81 -34.64 -1.29 49.05
#